data_AF-A0A2N9VW03-F1
#
_entry.id   AF-A0A2N9VW03-F1
#
_cell.length_a   1.000
_cell.length_b   1.000
_cell.length_c   1.000
_cell.angle_alpha   90.00
_cell.angle_beta   90.00
_cell.angle_gamma   90.00
#
_symmetry.space_group_name_H-M   'P 1'
#
loop_
_entity.id
_entity.type
_entity.pdbx_description
1 polymer ?
#
loop_
_entity_poly.entity_id
_entity_poly.type
_entity_poly.pdbx_seq_one_letter_code
_entity_poly.pdbx_strand_id
1 'polypeptide(L)'
;MIKQIKVAVISVLSIGMALPAFSQNFRNGQVPEGYVSVQSSFSIVVPLDDPANYEKQQAMAVKSFYQLVASNCPMLLETIADACQITGMNSNSNMNTRDQRGTQLMVQGQVTMAVKLKSSIGSPKSPQ
;
A
#
# COMPACT_ATOMS: atom_id res chain seq x y z
N MET A 1 -49.96 -8.73 -37.12
CA MET A 1 -49.86 -8.42 -35.67
C MET A 1 -48.41 -8.12 -35.35
N ILE A 2 -48.09 -6.89 -34.92
CA ILE A 2 -47.17 -6.51 -33.83
C ILE A 2 -47.23 -4.98 -33.73
N LYS A 3 -47.48 -4.50 -32.51
CA LYS A 3 -47.92 -3.15 -32.13
C LYS A 3 -46.78 -2.13 -32.16
N GLN A 4 -47.17 -0.88 -32.40
CA GLN A 4 -46.41 0.36 -32.20
C GLN A 4 -45.77 0.42 -30.80
N ILE A 5 -44.45 0.55 -30.72
CA ILE A 5 -43.72 0.84 -29.49
C ILE A 5 -43.51 2.35 -29.42
N LYS A 6 -44.29 3.02 -28.57
CA LYS A 6 -44.11 4.42 -28.21
C LYS A 6 -42.82 4.55 -27.41
N VAL A 7 -41.80 5.16 -28.00
CA VAL A 7 -40.55 5.53 -27.33
C VAL A 7 -40.86 6.74 -26.45
N ALA A 8 -41.17 6.50 -25.18
CA ALA A 8 -41.16 7.53 -24.15
C ALA A 8 -39.69 7.80 -23.79
N VAL A 9 -39.18 8.92 -24.28
CA VAL A 9 -37.88 9.49 -23.87
C VAL A 9 -38.01 9.93 -22.42
N ILE A 10 -37.49 9.12 -21.50
CA ILE A 10 -37.26 9.52 -20.11
C ILE A 10 -35.76 9.78 -20.00
N SER A 11 -35.40 11.06 -20.03
CA SER A 11 -34.08 11.53 -19.64
C SER A 11 -33.93 11.36 -18.12
N VAL A 12 -32.98 10.53 -17.69
CA VAL A 12 -32.41 10.65 -16.35
C VAL A 12 -30.92 10.95 -16.53
N LEU A 13 -30.59 12.22 -16.39
CA LEU A 13 -29.23 12.70 -16.20
C LEU A 13 -28.76 12.18 -14.83
N SER A 14 -28.11 11.02 -14.79
CA SER A 14 -27.44 10.55 -13.57
C SER A 14 -26.16 11.36 -13.39
N ILE A 15 -26.24 12.34 -12.49
CA ILE A 15 -25.14 13.19 -12.06
C ILE A 15 -23.97 12.30 -11.60
N GLY A 16 -22.88 12.37 -12.35
CA GLY A 16 -21.59 11.84 -11.94
C GLY A 16 -21.05 12.65 -10.78
N MET A 17 -21.05 12.06 -9.60
CA MET A 17 -20.09 12.32 -8.53
C MET A 17 -19.87 11.01 -7.77
N ALA A 18 -19.19 10.05 -8.40
CA ALA A 18 -18.52 9.02 -7.61
C ALA A 18 -17.39 9.73 -6.88
N LEU A 19 -17.63 10.02 -5.60
CA LEU A 19 -16.65 10.44 -4.61
C LEU A 19 -15.34 9.63 -4.81
N PRO A 20 -14.15 10.21 -4.57
CA PRO A 20 -12.96 9.39 -4.47
C PRO A 20 -13.24 8.32 -3.42
N ALA A 21 -13.37 7.07 -3.86
CA ALA A 21 -13.41 5.93 -2.99
C ALA A 21 -12.04 5.92 -2.29
N PHE A 22 -11.98 6.47 -1.07
CA PHE A 22 -10.92 6.15 -0.13
C PHE A 22 -11.05 4.66 0.16
N SER A 23 -10.41 3.88 -0.71
CA SER A 23 -10.28 2.45 -0.61
C SER A 23 -9.74 2.08 0.77
N GLN A 24 -10.55 1.31 1.48
CA GLN A 24 -10.16 0.37 2.52
C GLN A 24 -9.43 1.00 3.71
N ASN A 25 -10.23 1.63 4.57
CA ASN A 25 -9.94 1.66 6.00
C ASN A 25 -9.81 0.21 6.49
N PHE A 26 -8.61 -0.37 6.41
CA PHE A 26 -8.17 -1.43 7.32
C PHE A 26 -8.02 -0.80 8.72
N ARG A 27 -9.13 -0.37 9.29
CA ARG A 27 -9.24 0.04 10.69
C ARG A 27 -9.90 -1.10 11.42
N ASN A 28 -9.07 -2.03 11.89
CA ASN A 28 -9.34 -2.69 13.16
C ASN A 28 -8.05 -3.10 13.88
N GLY A 29 -7.03 -2.27 13.79
CA GLY A 29 -5.95 -2.20 14.77
C GLY A 29 -5.97 -0.79 15.35
N GLN A 30 -6.69 -0.60 16.45
CA GLN A 30 -6.62 0.67 17.17
C GLN A 30 -5.17 0.87 17.57
N VAL A 31 -4.54 1.94 17.08
CA VAL A 31 -3.16 2.28 17.46
C VAL A 31 -3.16 2.42 18.99
N PRO A 32 -2.37 1.63 19.72
CA PRO A 32 -2.40 1.65 21.18
C PRO A 32 -2.10 3.05 21.71
N GLU A 33 -2.65 3.39 22.88
CA GLU A 33 -2.39 4.68 23.50
C GLU A 33 -0.88 4.90 23.73
N GLY A 34 -0.38 6.07 23.32
CA GLY A 34 1.05 6.39 23.33
C GLY A 34 1.86 5.88 22.13
N TYR A 35 1.21 5.26 21.14
CA TYR A 35 1.84 4.89 19.86
C TYR A 35 1.38 5.82 18.73
N VAL A 36 2.25 6.05 17.76
CA VAL A 36 1.96 6.78 16.51
C VAL A 36 1.90 5.80 15.34
N SER A 37 0.99 6.05 14.40
CA SER A 37 0.93 5.28 13.16
C SER A 37 1.92 5.84 12.15
N VAL A 38 2.83 4.99 11.66
CA VAL A 38 3.78 5.31 10.60
C VAL A 38 3.41 4.48 9.37
N GLN A 39 2.99 5.15 8.30
CA GLN A 39 2.72 4.51 7.01
C GLN A 39 3.89 4.76 6.06
N SER A 40 4.50 3.68 5.57
CA SER A 40 5.62 3.72 4.63
C SER A 40 5.23 3.04 3.33
N SER A 41 5.39 3.75 2.21
CA SER A 41 5.23 3.18 0.88
C SER A 41 6.60 2.86 0.27
N PHE A 42 6.72 1.71 -0.36
CA PHE A 42 7.91 1.32 -1.11
C PHE A 42 7.51 0.93 -2.53
N SER A 43 8.33 1.32 -3.49
CA SER A 43 8.21 0.94 -4.89
C SER A 43 9.58 0.49 -5.37
N ILE A 44 9.67 -0.77 -5.79
CA ILE A 44 10.90 -1.40 -6.26
C ILE A 44 10.68 -1.82 -7.70
N VAL A 45 11.57 -1.41 -8.59
CA VAL A 45 11.58 -1.85 -9.99
C VAL A 45 12.77 -2.77 -10.18
N VAL A 46 12.50 -4.01 -10.55
CA VAL A 46 13.49 -5.05 -10.79
C VAL A 46 13.47 -5.40 -12.28
N PRO A 47 14.58 -5.20 -13.03
CA PRO A 47 14.69 -5.75 -14.37
C PRO A 47 14.68 -7.27 -14.28
N LEU A 48 13.97 -7.94 -15.19
CA LEU A 48 13.97 -9.39 -15.28
C LEU A 48 14.79 -9.82 -16.49
N ASP A 49 15.79 -10.65 -16.23
CA ASP A 49 16.84 -10.95 -17.22
C ASP A 49 16.69 -12.34 -17.86
N ASP A 50 15.86 -13.21 -17.28
CA ASP A 50 15.70 -14.60 -17.74
C ASP A 50 14.22 -15.04 -17.69
N PRO A 51 13.55 -15.15 -18.86
CA PRO A 51 12.13 -15.51 -18.95
C PRO A 51 11.82 -16.91 -18.41
N ALA A 52 12.78 -17.84 -18.40
CA ALA A 52 12.58 -19.16 -17.81
C ALA A 52 12.51 -19.10 -16.27
N ASN A 53 12.95 -18.00 -15.67
CA ASN A 53 13.08 -17.83 -14.22
C ASN A 53 12.29 -16.63 -13.68
N TYR A 54 11.42 -15.98 -14.47
CA TYR A 54 10.68 -14.79 -14.04
C TYR A 54 9.87 -15.01 -12.75
N GLU A 55 9.21 -16.16 -12.60
CA GLU A 55 8.47 -16.46 -11.37
C GLU A 55 9.39 -16.52 -10.14
N LYS A 56 10.57 -17.13 -10.29
CA LYS A 56 11.57 -17.19 -9.22
C LYS A 56 12.14 -15.80 -8.91
N GLN A 57 12.40 -15.00 -9.92
CA GLN A 57 12.87 -13.61 -9.76
C GLN A 57 11.79 -12.73 -9.10
N GLN A 58 10.52 -12.96 -9.43
CA GLN A 58 9.39 -12.29 -8.79
C GLN A 58 9.26 -12.68 -7.32
N ALA A 59 9.30 -13.97 -6.99
CA ALA A 59 9.26 -14.43 -5.61
C ALA A 59 10.43 -13.86 -4.79
N MET A 60 11.62 -13.78 -5.40
CA MET A 60 12.80 -13.17 -4.77
C MET A 60 12.64 -11.66 -4.55
N ALA A 61 12.09 -10.93 -5.51
CA ALA A 61 11.84 -9.49 -5.38
C ALA A 61 10.82 -9.20 -4.26
N VAL A 62 9.73 -9.96 -4.21
CA VAL A 62 8.72 -9.85 -3.15
C VAL A 62 9.30 -10.23 -1.79
N LYS A 63 10.12 -11.29 -1.72
CA LYS A 63 10.83 -11.66 -0.47
C LYS A 63 11.77 -10.55 -0.01
N SER A 64 12.49 -9.92 -0.93
CA SER A 64 13.39 -8.81 -0.64
C SER A 64 12.62 -7.59 -0.11
N PHE A 65 11.44 -7.30 -0.66
CA PHE A 65 10.54 -6.30 -0.11
C PHE A 65 10.17 -6.63 1.34
N TYR A 66 9.76 -7.87 1.66
CA TYR A 66 9.43 -8.24 3.04
C TYR A 66 10.62 -8.15 3.99
N GLN A 67 11.83 -8.49 3.54
CA GLN A 67 13.05 -8.33 4.33
C GLN A 67 13.34 -6.86 4.62
N LEU A 68 13.17 -5.98 3.62
CA LEU A 68 13.30 -4.53 3.79
C LEU A 68 12.28 -4.03 4.82
N VAL A 69 11.03 -4.45 4.71
CA VAL A 69 9.98 -4.08 5.66
C VAL A 69 10.32 -4.54 7.08
N ALA A 70 10.81 -5.76 7.24
CA ALA A 70 11.22 -6.30 8.53
C ALA A 70 12.38 -5.50 9.16
N SER A 71 13.28 -4.93 8.34
CA SER A 71 14.40 -4.11 8.85
C SER A 71 14.01 -2.72 9.35
N ASN A 72 12.82 -2.22 9.01
CA ASN A 72 12.41 -0.86 9.38
C ASN A 72 12.11 -0.71 10.87
N CYS A 73 11.48 -1.70 11.50
CA CYS A 73 11.19 -1.61 12.94
C CYS A 73 12.47 -1.56 13.80
N PRO A 74 13.47 -2.43 13.61
CA PRO A 74 14.77 -2.31 14.28
C PRO A 74 15.42 -0.94 14.10
N MET A 75 15.44 -0.39 12.88
CA MET A 75 16.00 0.94 12.62
C MET A 75 15.24 2.06 13.38
N LEU A 76 13.91 1.96 13.43
CA LEU A 76 13.08 2.89 14.20
C LEU A 76 13.35 2.76 15.71
N LEU A 77 13.52 1.55 16.24
CA LEU A 77 13.86 1.32 17.66
C LEU A 77 15.22 1.89 18.05
N GLU A 78 16.22 1.74 17.19
CA GLU A 78 17.56 2.30 17.43
C GLU A 78 17.49 3.83 17.44
N THR A 79 16.81 4.42 16.46
CA THR A 79 16.85 5.87 16.23
C THR A 79 15.87 6.64 17.10
N ILE A 80 14.57 6.33 17.03
CA ILE A 80 13.51 7.23 17.51
C ILE A 80 12.43 6.57 18.40
N ALA A 81 12.43 5.24 18.52
CA ALA A 81 11.31 4.51 19.12
C ALA A 81 11.73 3.63 20.30
N ASP A 82 10.85 3.50 21.29
CA ASP A 82 10.94 2.53 22.39
C ASP A 82 10.25 1.20 22.01
N ALA A 83 9.25 1.25 21.13
CA ALA A 83 8.56 0.07 20.62
C ALA A 83 8.15 0.28 19.15
N CYS A 84 8.19 -0.77 18.34
CA CYS A 84 7.71 -0.76 16.96
C CYS A 84 6.99 -2.07 16.65
N GLN A 85 5.81 -1.99 16.06
CA GLN A 85 5.01 -3.15 15.69
C GLN A 85 4.37 -2.92 14.32
N ILE A 86 4.52 -3.88 13.41
CA ILE A 86 3.84 -3.83 12.11
C ILE A 86 2.37 -4.17 12.34
N THR A 87 1.46 -3.25 12.00
CA THR A 87 0.01 -3.39 12.22
C THR A 87 -0.75 -3.66 10.92
N GLY A 88 -0.15 -3.42 9.77
CA GLY A 88 -0.73 -3.73 8.48
C GLY A 88 0.31 -3.71 7.37
N MET A 89 0.12 -4.55 6.36
CA MET A 89 0.98 -4.59 5.19
C MET A 89 0.18 -5.02 3.97
N ASN A 90 0.42 -4.33 2.86
CA ASN A 90 -0.13 -4.67 1.55
C ASN A 90 1.01 -4.58 0.52
N SER A 91 1.10 -5.56 -0.38
CA SER A 91 2.06 -5.57 -1.47
C SER A 91 1.40 -6.05 -2.76
N ASN A 92 1.59 -5.30 -3.83
CA ASN A 92 1.19 -5.63 -5.18
C ASN A 92 2.43 -5.71 -6.06
N SER A 93 2.57 -6.79 -6.82
CA SER A 93 3.59 -6.93 -7.84
C SER A 93 2.95 -6.93 -9.22
N ASN A 94 3.41 -6.06 -10.12
CA ASN A 94 2.97 -6.02 -11.50
C ASN A 94 4.17 -6.18 -12.43
N MET A 95 4.06 -7.04 -13.44
CA MET A 95 5.09 -7.27 -14.43
C MET A 95 4.72 -6.53 -15.72
N ASN A 96 5.64 -5.73 -16.24
CA ASN A 96 5.46 -4.98 -17.48
C ASN A 96 6.56 -5.37 -18.47
N THR A 97 6.17 -5.93 -19.60
CA THR A 97 7.08 -6.22 -20.71
C THR A 97 7.06 -5.05 -21.67
N ARG A 98 8.18 -4.33 -21.78
CA ARG A 98 8.35 -3.32 -22.83
C ARG A 98 9.20 -3.92 -23.95
N ASP A 99 8.61 -4.04 -25.13
CA ASP A 99 9.19 -4.71 -26.32
C ASP A 99 10.63 -4.30 -26.69
N GLN A 100 11.11 -3.12 -26.26
CA GLN A 100 12.49 -2.66 -26.48
C GLN A 100 13.32 -2.35 -25.23
N ARG A 101 12.76 -2.49 -24.02
CA ARG A 101 13.46 -2.19 -22.75
C ARG A 101 13.54 -3.39 -21.79
N GLY A 102 13.13 -4.57 -22.24
CA GLY A 102 13.08 -5.78 -21.42
C GLY A 102 11.82 -5.87 -20.56
N THR A 103 11.70 -6.98 -19.84
CA THR A 103 10.64 -7.19 -18.86
C THR A 103 11.06 -6.60 -17.51
N GLN A 104 10.16 -5.82 -16.90
CA GLN A 104 10.40 -5.20 -15.60
C GLN A 104 9.30 -5.64 -14.63
N LEU A 105 9.69 -6.00 -13.42
CA LEU A 105 8.80 -6.25 -12.32
C LEU A 105 8.76 -5.02 -11.42
N MET A 106 7.56 -4.48 -11.20
CA MET A 106 7.32 -3.43 -10.24
C MET A 106 6.63 -4.02 -9.01
N VAL A 107 7.30 -3.99 -7.87
CA VAL A 107 6.75 -4.36 -6.56
C VAL A 107 6.44 -3.08 -5.80
N GLN A 108 5.17 -2.83 -5.55
CA GLN A 108 4.69 -1.71 -4.75
C GLN A 108 4.09 -2.25 -3.47
N GLY A 109 4.43 -1.69 -2.32
CA GLY A 109 3.78 -2.05 -1.08
C GLY A 109 3.68 -0.91 -0.10
N GLN A 110 2.71 -1.03 0.78
CA GLN A 110 2.47 -0.11 1.88
C GLN A 110 2.56 -0.89 3.18
N VAL A 111 3.28 -0.34 4.15
CA VAL A 111 3.41 -0.89 5.48
C VAL A 111 2.91 0.14 6.46
N THR A 112 2.05 -0.29 7.36
CA THR A 112 1.58 0.50 8.50
C THR A 112 2.20 -0.07 9.77
N MET A 113 2.82 0.78 10.56
CA MET A 113 3.46 0.43 11.82
C MET A 113 2.87 1.27 12.96
N ALA A 114 2.72 0.68 14.14
CA ALA A 114 2.52 1.40 15.38
C ALA A 114 3.88 1.55 16.07
N VAL A 115 4.28 2.78 16.37
CA VAL A 115 5.60 3.11 16.91
C VAL A 115 5.42 3.92 18.19
N LYS A 116 6.02 3.49 19.29
CA LYS A 116 6.12 4.29 20.53
C LYS A 116 7.39 5.10 20.46
N LEU A 117 7.29 6.42 20.41
CA LEU A 117 8.46 7.29 20.33
C LEU A 117 9.17 7.38 21.68
N LYS A 118 10.49 7.56 21.64
CA LYS A 118 11.28 7.92 22.82
C LYS A 118 10.76 9.23 23.41
N SER A 119 10.67 9.32 24.72
CA SER A 119 10.17 10.50 25.44
C SER A 119 10.95 11.79 25.15
N SER A 120 12.20 11.68 24.70
CA SER A 120 13.04 12.81 24.25
C SER A 120 12.63 13.40 22.89
N ILE A 121 11.83 12.69 22.09
CA ILE A 121 11.43 13.05 20.73
C ILE A 121 9.95 13.44 20.67
N GLY A 122 9.13 12.91 21.58
CA GLY A 122 7.69 13.17 21.63
C GLY A 122 7.21 13.45 23.04
N SER A 123 7.30 14.71 23.48
CA SER A 123 6.29 15.25 24.38
C SER A 123 5.17 15.82 23.52
N PRO A 124 4.06 15.10 23.27
CA PRO A 124 2.87 15.73 22.74
C PRO A 124 2.40 16.71 23.82
N LYS A 125 2.54 18.01 23.57
CA LYS A 125 1.84 19.01 24.38
C LYS A 125 0.35 18.71 24.25
N SER A 126 -0.26 18.19 25.32
CA SER A 126 -1.71 18.10 25.43
C SER A 126 -2.29 19.50 25.22
N PRO A 127 -3.33 19.68 24.39
CA PRO A 127 -4.15 20.88 24.48
C PRO A 127 -4.78 20.86 25.88
N GLN A 128 -4.45 21.88 26.68
CA GLN A 128 -5.27 22.29 27.82
C GLN A 128 -6.38 23.21 27.30
#